data_AF-A0A352B6F8-F1
#
_entry.id   AF-A0A352B6F8-F1
#
_cell.length_a   1.000
_cell.length_b   1.000
_cell.length_c   1.000
_cell.angle_alpha   90.00
_cell.angle_beta   90.00
_cell.angle_gamma   90.00
#
_symmetry.space_group_name_H-M   'P 1'
#
loop_
_entity.id
_entity.type
_entity.pdbx_description
1 polymer ?
#
loop_
_entity_poly.entity_id
_entity_poly.type
_entity_poly.pdbx_seq_one_letter_code
_entity_poly.pdbx_strand_id
1 'polypeptide(L)'
;MTAHPIAVEEYRPEQEPYYHPVGDEVALFEAAAAGHIPLLLKGPTGCGKTRFVEHMAWRLHRPLVTVSCHDDLTASDLVGRYLVKGGEVVWVDGPLTRAVKVGAICYLDE
;
A
#
# COMPACT_ATOMS: atom_id res chain seq x y z
N MET A 1 -3.91 19.52 20.00
CA MET A 1 -4.17 18.35 19.15
C MET A 1 -2.87 17.58 19.03
N THR A 2 -2.66 16.62 19.92
CA THR A 2 -1.40 15.87 20.03
C THR A 2 -1.25 14.93 18.84
N ALA A 3 -0.26 15.19 18.00
CA ALA A 3 0.12 14.31 16.90
C ALA A 3 0.56 12.95 17.48
N HIS A 4 -0.24 11.91 17.22
CA HIS A 4 0.23 10.55 17.39
C HIS A 4 1.25 10.26 16.29
N PRO A 5 2.45 9.74 16.60
CA PRO A 5 3.42 9.37 15.58
C PRO A 5 2.82 8.23 14.75
N ILE A 6 2.49 8.50 13.49
CA ILE A 6 1.89 7.54 12.57
C ILE A 6 2.98 6.55 12.18
N ALA A 7 2.80 5.30 12.60
CA ALA A 7 3.80 4.25 12.43
C ALA A 7 3.93 3.81 10.95
N VAL A 8 5.08 4.17 10.36
CA VAL A 8 5.89 3.50 9.31
C VAL A 8 5.28 3.16 7.95
N GLU A 9 3.97 3.20 7.72
CA GLU A 9 3.40 2.62 6.49
C GLU A 9 2.80 3.60 5.48
N GLU A 10 2.88 4.91 5.73
CA GLU A 10 2.40 5.93 4.79
C GLU A 10 3.58 6.45 3.96
N TYR A 11 3.98 5.69 2.94
CA TYR A 11 4.97 6.15 1.98
C TYR A 11 4.28 6.98 0.91
N ARG A 12 4.44 8.30 0.95
CA ARG A 12 4.16 9.15 -0.21
C ARG A 12 5.48 9.43 -0.92
N PRO A 13 5.75 8.80 -2.08
CA PRO A 13 6.93 9.16 -2.84
C PRO A 13 6.83 10.63 -3.25
N GLU A 14 7.75 11.47 -2.76
CA GLU A 14 7.82 12.89 -3.14
C GLU A 14 8.66 13.08 -4.41
N GLN A 15 9.69 12.25 -4.56
CA GLN A 15 10.56 12.23 -5.74
C GLN A 15 10.17 11.09 -6.65
N GLU A 16 10.31 11.31 -7.96
CA GLU A 16 10.02 10.29 -8.97
C GLU A 16 10.94 9.07 -8.78
N PRO A 17 10.39 7.89 -8.45
CA PRO A 17 11.17 6.67 -8.42
C PRO A 17 11.54 6.30 -9.86
N TYR A 18 12.83 6.12 -10.13
CA TYR A 18 13.27 5.62 -11.43
C TYR A 18 12.60 4.27 -11.73
N TYR A 19 11.90 4.23 -12.86
CA TYR A 19 11.29 3.05 -13.45
C TYR A 19 11.40 3.17 -14.97
N HIS A 20 11.75 2.07 -15.65
CA HIS A 20 11.84 2.03 -17.10
C HIS A 20 10.67 1.20 -17.64
N PRO A 21 9.69 1.81 -18.33
CA PRO A 21 8.59 1.08 -18.95
C PRO A 21 9.08 0.07 -19.98
N VAL A 22 8.50 -1.12 -19.98
CA VAL A 22 8.82 -2.24 -20.91
C VAL A 22 7.71 -2.50 -21.92
N GLY A 23 6.52 -1.91 -21.71
CA GLY A 23 5.36 -1.97 -22.58
C GLY A 23 4.31 -0.95 -22.16
N ASP A 24 3.04 -1.34 -22.22
CA ASP A 24 1.90 -0.44 -21.97
C ASP A 24 1.45 -0.44 -20.49
N GLU A 25 2.22 -1.03 -19.58
CA GLU A 25 1.81 -1.26 -18.19
C GLU A 25 1.46 0.03 -17.43
N VAL A 26 2.15 1.13 -17.71
CA VAL A 26 1.85 2.44 -17.09
C VAL A 26 0.44 2.90 -17.47
N ALA A 27 0.09 2.87 -18.75
CA ALA A 27 -1.21 3.30 -19.25
C ALA A 27 -2.33 2.37 -18.76
N LEU A 28 -2.07 1.06 -18.72
CA LEU A 28 -3.02 0.08 -18.19
C LEU A 28 -3.28 0.28 -16.68
N PHE A 29 -2.24 0.60 -15.91
CA PHE A 29 -2.38 0.90 -14.49
C PHE A 29 -3.20 2.18 -14.26
N GLU A 30 -2.95 3.24 -15.03
CA GLU A 30 -3.74 4.49 -14.97
C GLU A 30 -5.22 4.24 -15.29
N ALA A 31 -5.50 3.46 -16.35
CA ALA A 31 -6.86 3.10 -16.74
C ALA A 31 -7.58 2.28 -15.64
N ALA A 32 -6.89 1.31 -15.05
CA ALA A 32 -7.43 0.51 -13.96
C ALA A 32 -7.68 1.36 -12.69
N ALA A 33 -6.77 2.28 -12.36
CA ALA A 33 -6.94 3.19 -11.23
C ALA A 33 -8.14 4.12 -11.42
N ALA A 34 -8.35 4.65 -12.64
CA ALA A 34 -9.52 5.46 -12.97
C ALA A 34 -10.83 4.65 -12.94
N GLY A 35 -10.77 3.37 -13.32
CA GLY A 35 -11.90 2.44 -13.28
C GLY A 35 -12.14 1.78 -11.92
N HIS A 36 -11.32 2.06 -10.91
CA HIS A 36 -11.32 1.38 -9.61
C HIS A 36 -11.21 -0.16 -9.72
N ILE A 37 -10.42 -0.64 -10.67
CA ILE A 37 -10.21 -2.06 -10.94
C ILE A 37 -8.97 -2.55 -10.18
N PRO A 38 -9.08 -3.60 -9.34
CA PRO A 38 -7.92 -4.21 -8.70
C PRO A 38 -6.95 -4.81 -9.72
N LEU A 39 -5.65 -4.72 -9.43
CA LEU A 39 -4.59 -5.22 -10.31
C LEU A 39 -3.83 -6.38 -9.66
N LEU A 40 -3.47 -7.37 -10.48
CA LEU A 40 -2.54 -8.44 -10.14
C LEU A 40 -1.27 -8.28 -10.97
N LEU A 41 -0.12 -8.10 -10.30
CA LEU A 41 1.18 -7.99 -10.95
C LEU A 41 1.92 -9.32 -10.86
N LYS A 42 2.21 -9.93 -12.02
CA LYS A 42 2.91 -11.22 -12.11
C LYS A 42 4.26 -11.05 -12.79
N GLY A 43 5.27 -11.74 -12.28
CA GLY A 43 6.60 -11.79 -12.86
C GLY A 43 7.62 -12.41 -11.89
N PRO A 44 8.82 -12.79 -12.35
CA PRO A 44 9.84 -13.36 -11.48
C PRO A 44 10.33 -12.38 -10.42
N THR A 45 11.03 -12.87 -9.40
CA THR A 45 11.68 -12.03 -8.41
C THR A 45 12.72 -11.13 -9.08
N GLY A 46 12.79 -9.86 -8.67
CA GLY A 46 13.76 -8.90 -9.19
C GLY A 46 13.43 -8.28 -10.56
N CYS A 47 12.25 -8.52 -11.15
CA CYS A 47 11.85 -7.89 -12.42
C CYS A 47 11.25 -6.47 -12.28
N GLY A 48 11.30 -5.87 -11.09
CA GLY A 48 10.89 -4.48 -10.87
C GLY A 48 9.42 -4.25 -10.49
N LYS A 49 8.66 -5.27 -10.04
CA LYS A 49 7.25 -5.13 -9.64
C LYS A 49 7.04 -4.09 -8.53
N THR A 50 7.77 -4.22 -7.42
CA THR A 50 7.70 -3.27 -6.30
C THR A 50 8.05 -1.86 -6.77
N ARG A 51 9.11 -1.71 -7.56
CA ARG A 51 9.53 -0.42 -8.12
C ARG A 51 8.51 0.19 -9.07
N PHE A 52 7.82 -0.63 -9.86
CA PHE A 52 6.73 -0.19 -10.72
C PHE A 52 5.58 0.38 -9.90
N VAL A 53 5.16 -0.31 -8.82
CA VAL A 53 4.09 0.18 -7.94
C VAL A 53 4.47 1.48 -7.25
N GLU A 54 5.72 1.62 -6.78
CA GLU A 54 6.25 2.88 -6.25
C GLU A 54 6.13 4.02 -7.28
N HIS A 55 6.56 3.77 -8.53
CA HIS A 55 6.47 4.74 -9.62
C HIS A 55 5.02 5.14 -9.91
N MET A 56 4.09 4.18 -9.93
CA MET A 56 2.67 4.47 -10.16
C MET A 56 2.03 5.21 -8.99
N ALA A 57 2.41 4.92 -7.73
CA ALA A 57 1.94 5.67 -6.57
C ALA A 57 2.37 7.14 -6.63
N TRP A 58 3.63 7.40 -7.00
CA TRP A 58 4.14 8.75 -7.25
C TRP A 58 3.34 9.45 -8.35
N ARG A 59 3.20 8.79 -9.50
CA ARG A 59 2.53 9.35 -10.70
C ARG A 59 1.06 9.68 -10.44
N LEU A 60 0.36 8.83 -9.69
CA LEU A 60 -1.03 9.03 -9.27
C LEU A 60 -1.17 9.97 -8.06
N HIS A 61 -0.07 10.44 -7.49
CA HIS A 61 -0.03 11.29 -6.29
C HIS A 61 -0.74 10.66 -5.10
N ARG A 62 -0.69 9.33 -4.98
CA ARG A 62 -1.34 8.57 -3.91
C ARG A 62 -0.31 8.06 -2.90
N PRO A 63 -0.65 8.00 -1.60
CA PRO A 63 0.14 7.24 -0.64
C PRO A 63 0.18 5.77 -1.06
N LEU A 64 1.27 5.10 -0.73
CA LEU A 64 1.48 3.67 -0.90
C LEU A 64 1.61 3.02 0.47
N VAL A 65 0.74 2.05 0.74
CA VAL A 65 0.81 1.17 1.91
C VAL A 65 1.20 -0.21 1.39
N THR A 66 2.42 -0.65 1.71
CA THR A 66 2.89 -1.99 1.35
C THR A 66 2.71 -2.93 2.53
N VAL A 67 2.11 -4.09 2.28
CA VAL A 67 1.99 -5.19 3.24
C VAL A 67 2.78 -6.37 2.72
N SER A 68 3.76 -6.82 3.49
CA SER A 68 4.46 -8.08 3.23
C SER A 68 3.58 -9.24 3.69
N CYS A 69 3.11 -10.02 2.73
CA CYS A 69 2.33 -11.22 2.91
C CYS A 69 3.23 -12.41 3.25
N HIS A 70 2.80 -13.18 4.24
CA HIS A 70 3.45 -14.41 4.66
C HIS A 70 2.38 -15.35 5.20
N ASP A 71 2.71 -16.63 5.38
CA ASP A 71 1.73 -17.66 5.75
C ASP A 71 1.02 -17.39 7.09
N ASP A 72 1.70 -16.75 8.04
CA ASP A 72 1.10 -16.38 9.33
C ASP A 72 0.24 -15.10 9.29
N LEU A 73 0.11 -14.43 8.13
CA LEU A 73 -0.65 -13.18 8.03
C LEU A 73 -2.16 -13.45 8.15
N THR A 74 -2.81 -12.83 9.14
CA THR A 74 -4.25 -13.01 9.35
C THR A 74 -5.07 -11.84 8.81
N ALA A 75 -6.36 -12.07 8.57
CA ALA A 75 -7.29 -11.00 8.19
C ALA A 75 -7.37 -9.88 9.25
N SER A 76 -7.24 -10.23 10.54
CA SER A 76 -7.21 -9.25 11.64
C SER A 76 -5.96 -8.37 11.59
N ASP A 77 -4.84 -8.87 11.06
CA ASP A 77 -3.64 -8.05 10.89
C ASP A 77 -3.84 -7.01 9.79
N LEU A 78 -4.57 -7.34 8.71
CA LEU A 78 -4.90 -6.40 7.64
C LEU A 78 -5.93 -5.35 8.05
N VAL A 79 -7.03 -5.80 8.67
CA VAL A 79 -8.17 -4.93 9.02
C VAL A 79 -7.88 -4.12 10.29
N GLY A 80 -7.27 -4.73 11.29
CA GLY A 80 -7.07 -4.14 12.60
C GLY A 80 -7.61 -5.03 13.72
N ARG A 81 -7.24 -4.67 14.94
CA ARG A 81 -7.55 -5.46 16.14
C ARG A 81 -7.66 -4.58 17.38
N TYR A 82 -8.39 -5.07 18.37
CA TYR A 82 -8.40 -4.45 19.70
C TYR A 82 -7.12 -4.78 20.46
N LEU A 83 -6.48 -3.76 21.03
CA LEU A 83 -5.28 -3.87 21.86
C LEU A 83 -5.53 -3.22 23.22
N VAL A 84 -4.88 -3.75 24.26
CA VAL A 84 -4.89 -3.12 25.58
C VAL A 84 -3.77 -2.09 25.64
N LYS A 85 -4.11 -0.81 25.84
CA LYS A 85 -3.15 0.28 26.04
C LYS A 85 -3.54 1.06 27.28
N GLY A 86 -2.62 1.15 28.25
CA GLY A 86 -2.86 1.92 29.48
C GLY A 86 -4.02 1.43 30.35
N GLY A 87 -4.39 0.14 30.25
CA GLY A 87 -5.53 -0.43 30.99
C GLY A 87 -6.86 -0.34 30.25
N GLU A 88 -6.91 0.27 29.06
CA GLU A 88 -8.12 0.37 28.24
C GLU A 88 -8.01 -0.49 26.97
N VAL A 89 -9.15 -1.01 26.51
CA VAL A 89 -9.26 -1.75 25.25
C VAL A 89 -9.54 -0.76 24.12
N VAL A 90 -8.60 -0.60 23.20
CA VAL A 90 -8.70 0.35 22.09
C VAL A 90 -8.59 -0.37 20.76
N TRP A 91 -9.40 0.06 19.78
CA TRP A 91 -9.25 -0.40 18.41
C TRP A 91 -8.00 0.21 17.76
N VAL A 92 -7.25 -0.61 17.03
CA VAL A 92 -6.11 -0.17 16.23
C VAL A 92 -6.28 -0.65 14.80
N ASP A 93 -6.34 0.29 13.86
CA ASP A 93 -6.47 -0.01 12.43
C ASP A 93 -5.24 -0.77 11.91
N GLY A 94 -5.48 -1.76 11.06
CA GLY A 94 -4.44 -2.41 10.26
C GLY A 94 -4.07 -1.62 9.00
N PRO A 95 -3.04 -2.03 8.25
CA PRO A 95 -2.56 -1.37 7.03
C PRO A 95 -3.68 -1.18 6.00
N LEU A 96 -4.50 -2.20 5.75
CA LEU A 96 -5.57 -2.13 4.75
C LEU A 96 -6.62 -1.09 5.14
N THR A 97 -7.02 -1.08 6.42
CA THR A 97 -7.99 -0.10 6.93
C THR A 97 -7.45 1.33 6.86
N ARG A 98 -6.17 1.54 7.19
CA ARG A 98 -5.51 2.84 7.03
C ARG A 98 -5.49 3.27 5.56
N ALA A 99 -5.08 2.37 4.65
CA ALA A 99 -5.03 2.64 3.21
C ALA A 99 -6.39 3.09 2.67
N VAL A 100 -7.47 2.42 3.07
CA VAL A 100 -8.85 2.78 2.69
C VAL A 100 -9.22 4.17 3.21
N LYS A 101 -8.92 4.48 4.49
CA LYS A 101 -9.27 5.77 5.11
C LYS A 101 -8.59 6.97 4.45
N VAL A 102 -7.35 6.79 3.96
CA VAL A 102 -6.56 7.88 3.36
C VAL A 102 -6.56 7.87 1.82
N GLY A 103 -7.25 6.92 1.19
CA GLY A 103 -7.29 6.77 -0.27
C GLY A 103 -5.95 6.31 -0.88
N ALA A 104 -5.15 5.57 -0.13
CA ALA A 104 -3.87 5.02 -0.58
C ALA A 104 -4.04 3.88 -1.58
N ILE A 105 -2.96 3.58 -2.30
CA ILE A 105 -2.76 2.28 -2.94
C ILE A 105 -2.34 1.30 -1.83
N CYS A 106 -3.07 0.20 -1.70
CA CYS A 106 -2.67 -0.92 -0.84
C CYS A 106 -1.99 -1.98 -1.71
N TYR A 107 -0.70 -2.19 -1.51
CA TYR A 107 0.10 -3.17 -2.25
C TYR A 107 0.40 -4.36 -1.35
N LEU A 108 -0.15 -5.53 -1.72
CA LEU A 108 0.10 -6.80 -1.03
C LEU A 108 1.24 -7.50 -1.76
N ASP A 109 2.44 -7.49 -1.17
CA ASP A 109 3.68 -8.07 -1.73
C ASP A 109 3.99 -9.39 -1.04
N GLU A 110 4.47 -10.40 -1.77
CA GLU A 110 4.86 -11.71 -1.23
C GLU A 110 6.34 -11.73 -0.81
#